data_AF-A0A527GIZ0-F1
#
_entry.id   AF-A0A527GIZ0-F1
#
_cell.length_a   1.000
_cell.length_b   1.000
_cell.length_c   1.000
_cell.angle_alpha   90.00
_cell.angle_beta   90.00
_cell.angle_gamma   90.00
#
_symmetry.space_group_name_H-M   'P 1'
#
loop_
_entity.id
_entity.type
_entity.pdbx_description
1 polymer ?
#
loop_
_entity_poly.entity_id
_entity_poly.type
_entity_poly.pdbx_seq_one_letter_code
_entity_poly.pdbx_strand_id
1 'polypeptide(L)'
;SVEMAQFRPFYISGEVQNPGQFPYVPDLTVLKAISVAGGIRRNADYGPQLGKDLVTAKGMFDISDDQRIRLIVRRARIDADMAGKASFDVPKEVE
;
A
#
# COMPACT_ATOMS: atom_id res chain seq x y z
N SER A 1 -44.50 7.70 -37.29
CA SER A 1 -43.08 7.32 -37.12
C SER A 1 -42.98 6.42 -35.90
N VAL A 2 -42.18 5.36 -35.96
CA VAL A 2 -41.86 4.54 -34.78
C VAL A 2 -40.44 4.86 -34.40
N GLU A 3 -40.23 5.45 -33.23
CA GLU A 3 -38.90 5.67 -32.66
C GLU A 3 -38.61 4.60 -31.60
N MET A 4 -37.39 4.08 -31.61
CA MET A 4 -36.89 3.19 -30.56
C MET A 4 -36.81 3.97 -29.25
N ALA A 5 -37.64 3.60 -28.27
CA ALA A 5 -37.69 4.30 -26.99
C ALA A 5 -36.40 4.11 -26.15
N GLN A 6 -35.78 2.92 -26.22
CA GLN A 6 -34.52 2.65 -25.51
C GLN A 6 -33.78 1.44 -26.08
N PHE A 7 -32.47 1.53 -26.22
CA PHE A 7 -31.61 0.40 -26.57
C PHE A 7 -31.37 -0.54 -25.39
N ARG A 8 -30.98 -1.79 -25.68
CA ARG A 8 -30.59 -2.74 -24.64
C ARG A 8 -29.38 -2.19 -23.87
N PRO A 9 -29.43 -2.19 -22.52
CA PRO A 9 -28.32 -1.73 -21.71
C PRO A 9 -27.14 -2.70 -21.76
N PHE A 10 -25.98 -2.22 -21.34
CA PHE A 10 -24.74 -3.00 -21.23
C PHE A 10 -24.13 -2.85 -19.82
N TYR A 11 -23.17 -3.72 -19.49
CA TYR A 11 -22.55 -3.75 -18.16
C TYR A 11 -21.07 -3.38 -18.24
N ILE A 12 -20.60 -2.61 -17.25
CA ILE A 12 -19.18 -2.30 -17.07
C ILE A 12 -18.74 -2.88 -15.72
N SER A 13 -17.67 -3.65 -15.72
CA SER A 13 -17.09 -4.30 -14.54
C SER A 13 -15.58 -4.06 -14.46
N GLY A 14 -14.98 -4.34 -13.30
CA GLY A 14 -13.54 -4.18 -13.06
C GLY A 14 -13.17 -2.85 -12.42
N GLU A 15 -11.96 -2.36 -12.70
CA GLU A 15 -11.36 -1.17 -12.09
C GLU A 15 -11.88 0.14 -12.70
N VAL A 16 -13.19 0.35 -12.64
CA VAL A 16 -13.84 1.63 -12.96
C VAL A 16 -14.49 2.23 -11.73
N GLN A 17 -14.63 3.56 -11.66
CA GLN A 17 -15.19 4.22 -10.46
C GLN A 17 -16.57 3.64 -10.09
N ASN A 18 -17.47 3.57 -11.07
CA ASN A 18 -18.84 3.09 -10.91
C ASN A 18 -19.09 1.87 -11.80
N PRO A 19 -18.85 0.64 -11.32
CA PRO A 19 -19.24 -0.57 -12.04
C PRO A 19 -20.77 -0.73 -11.99
N GLY A 20 -21.35 -1.29 -13.05
CA GLY A 20 -22.80 -1.48 -13.12
C GLY A 20 -23.36 -1.44 -14.54
N GLN A 21 -24.67 -1.28 -14.61
CA GLN A 21 -25.43 -1.25 -15.85
C GLN A 21 -25.58 0.18 -16.38
N PHE A 22 -25.36 0.35 -17.68
CA PHE A 22 -25.44 1.64 -18.37
C PHE A 22 -26.33 1.56 -19.63
N PRO A 23 -27.05 2.64 -19.97
CA PRO A 23 -27.83 2.70 -21.21
C PRO A 23 -26.91 2.76 -22.42
N TYR A 24 -27.24 1.99 -23.46
CA TYR A 24 -26.54 2.07 -24.74
C TYR A 24 -27.01 3.30 -25.53
N VAL A 25 -26.05 3.96 -26.20
CA VAL A 25 -26.29 5.08 -27.12
C VAL A 25 -25.62 4.74 -28.45
N PRO A 26 -26.23 5.07 -29.60
CA PRO A 26 -25.57 4.92 -30.90
C PRO A 26 -24.18 5.59 -30.90
N ASP A 27 -23.25 4.99 -31.63
CA ASP A 27 -21.85 5.43 -31.73
C ASP A 27 -21.08 5.49 -30.40
N LEU A 28 -21.52 4.71 -29.40
CA LEU A 28 -20.79 4.56 -28.14
C LEU A 28 -19.49 3.78 -28.35
N THR A 29 -18.36 4.40 -28.05
CA THR A 29 -17.04 3.77 -28.03
C THR A 29 -16.70 3.23 -26.64
N VAL A 30 -15.76 2.28 -26.58
CA VAL A 30 -15.25 1.73 -25.30
C VAL A 30 -14.69 2.84 -24.41
N LEU A 31 -13.94 3.79 -24.99
CA LEU A 31 -13.40 4.93 -24.24
C LEU A 31 -14.51 5.76 -23.61
N LYS A 32 -15.57 6.07 -24.38
CA LYS A 32 -16.70 6.86 -23.89
C LYS A 32 -17.51 6.11 -22.85
N ALA A 33 -17.66 4.79 -22.99
CA ALA A 33 -18.27 3.93 -21.98
C ALA A 33 -17.50 3.96 -20.65
N ILE A 34 -16.17 3.86 -20.69
CA ILE A 34 -15.32 3.98 -19.49
C ILE A 34 -15.45 5.37 -18.87
N SER A 35 -15.49 6.43 -19.66
CA SER A 35 -15.72 7.80 -19.16
C SER A 35 -17.07 7.94 -18.45
N VAL A 36 -18.14 7.35 -18.99
CA VAL A 36 -19.48 7.35 -18.36
C VAL A 36 -19.50 6.56 -17.06
N ALA A 37 -18.70 5.49 -16.94
CA ALA A 37 -18.49 4.78 -15.67
C ALA A 37 -17.66 5.57 -14.64
N GLY A 38 -17.27 6.81 -14.93
CA GLY A 38 -16.45 7.65 -14.06
C GLY A 38 -14.94 7.47 -14.25
N GLY A 39 -14.51 6.75 -15.28
CA GLY A 39 -13.11 6.48 -15.59
C GLY A 39 -12.51 5.32 -14.80
N ILE A 40 -11.24 5.02 -15.07
CA ILE A 40 -10.48 3.99 -14.36
C ILE A 40 -10.29 4.41 -12.90
N ARG A 41 -10.36 3.45 -11.97
CA ARG A 41 -10.06 3.70 -10.56
C ARG A 41 -8.61 4.13 -10.43
N ARG A 42 -8.40 5.34 -9.90
CA ARG A 42 -7.06 5.90 -9.62
C ARG A 42 -6.25 5.09 -8.60
N ASN A 43 -6.88 4.16 -7.89
CA ASN A 43 -6.25 3.33 -6.86
C ASN A 43 -6.07 1.87 -7.30
N ALA A 44 -6.31 1.53 -8.57
CA ALA A 44 -6.19 0.17 -9.09
C ALA A 44 -4.77 -0.41 -8.94
N ASP A 45 -3.74 0.44 -8.90
CA ASP A 45 -2.33 0.02 -8.79
C ASP A 45 -1.56 0.83 -7.74
N TYR A 46 -1.93 0.78 -6.47
CA TYR A 46 -1.21 1.45 -5.37
C TYR A 46 -1.39 2.98 -5.35
N GLY A 47 -2.50 3.43 -4.77
CA GLY A 47 -2.74 4.84 -4.46
C GLY A 47 -1.80 5.42 -3.38
N PRO A 48 -2.07 6.65 -2.91
CA PRO A 48 -1.29 7.39 -1.89
C PRO A 48 -0.94 6.62 -0.60
N GLN A 49 -1.62 5.49 -0.36
CA GLN A 49 -1.32 4.54 0.70
C GLN A 49 0.09 3.97 0.60
N LEU A 50 0.61 3.64 -0.59
CA LEU A 50 1.95 3.04 -0.70
C LEU A 50 3.03 3.96 -0.12
N GLY A 51 2.96 5.26 -0.39
CA GLY A 51 3.88 6.23 0.20
C GLY A 51 3.76 6.30 1.73
N LYS A 52 2.54 6.24 2.27
CA LYS A 52 2.31 6.24 3.72
C LYS A 52 2.81 4.95 4.37
N ASP A 53 2.53 3.81 3.76
CA ASP A 53 2.92 2.49 4.24
C ASP A 53 4.45 2.36 4.28
N LEU A 54 5.14 2.88 3.26
CA LEU A 54 6.61 2.92 3.23
C LEU A 54 7.18 3.84 4.30
N VAL A 55 6.58 5.02 4.54
CA VAL A 55 7.01 5.94 5.60
C VAL A 55 6.82 5.31 6.98
N THR A 56 5.67 4.70 7.23
CA THR A 56 5.40 3.98 8.49
C THR A 56 6.33 2.79 8.67
N ALA A 57 6.53 1.98 7.62
CA ALA A 57 7.44 0.84 7.66
C ALA A 57 8.88 1.28 7.98
N LYS A 58 9.36 2.36 7.35
CA LYS A 58 10.67 2.92 7.66
C LYS A 58 10.77 3.37 9.13
N GLY A 59 9.77 4.10 9.63
CA GLY A 59 9.78 4.54 11.03
C GLY A 59 9.80 3.38 12.02
N MET A 60 9.04 2.32 11.75
CA MET A 60 9.05 1.10 12.58
C MET A 60 10.40 0.37 12.52
N PHE A 61 11.04 0.35 11.36
CA PHE A 61 12.37 -0.23 11.19
C PHE A 61 13.40 0.52 12.03
N ASP A 62 13.45 1.86 11.93
CA ASP A 62 14.42 2.68 12.66
C ASP A 62 14.28 2.47 14.19
N ILE A 63 13.05 2.44 14.71
CA ILE A 63 12.79 2.16 16.14
C ILE A 63 13.23 0.74 16.54
N SER A 64 12.97 -0.25 15.68
CA SER A 64 13.31 -1.64 15.97
C SER A 64 14.82 -1.87 15.96
N ASP A 65 15.55 -1.14 15.10
CA ASP A 65 17.00 -1.20 15.04
C ASP A 65 17.64 -0.59 16.29
N ASP A 66 17.13 0.56 16.76
CA ASP A 66 17.55 1.15 18.05
C ASP A 66 17.34 0.20 19.23
N GLN A 67 16.20 -0.50 19.25
CA GLN A 67 15.92 -1.51 20.28
C GLN A 67 16.88 -2.69 20.18
N ARG A 68 17.18 -3.15 18.95
CA ARG A 68 18.13 -4.22 18.71
C ARG A 68 19.52 -3.85 19.22
N ILE A 69 20.02 -2.66 18.90
CA ILE A 69 21.31 -2.15 19.38
C ILE A 69 21.35 -2.11 20.91
N ARG A 70 20.32 -1.55 21.54
CA ARG A 70 20.23 -1.50 23.00
C ARG A 70 20.29 -2.88 23.64
N LEU A 71 19.59 -3.86 23.06
CA LEU A 71 19.58 -5.23 23.56
C LEU A 71 20.94 -5.91 23.41
N ILE A 72 21.66 -5.66 22.32
CA ILE A 72 23.02 -6.17 22.10
C ILE A 72 23.97 -5.65 23.18
N VAL A 73 23.97 -4.33 23.42
CA VAL A 73 24.81 -3.71 24.46
C VAL A 73 24.43 -4.21 25.86
N ARG A 74 23.13 -4.30 26.15
CA ARG A 74 22.65 -4.81 27.44
C ARG A 74 23.08 -6.24 27.68
N ARG A 75 23.00 -7.08 26.66
CA ARG A 75 23.47 -8.47 26.73
C ARG A 75 24.97 -8.52 27.01
N ALA A 76 25.78 -7.77 26.26
CA ALA A 76 27.23 -7.75 26.45
C ALA A 76 27.62 -7.32 27.87
N ARG A 77 26.91 -6.34 28.45
CA ARG A 77 27.09 -5.95 29.85
C ARG A 77 26.73 -7.07 30.82
N ILE A 78 25.59 -7.73 30.64
CA ILE A 78 25.17 -8.86 31.51
C ILE A 78 26.18 -10.00 31.44
N ASP A 79 26.68 -10.31 30.24
CA ASP A 79 27.69 -11.35 30.04
C ASP A 79 29.00 -11.00 30.75
N ALA A 80 29.40 -9.72 30.76
CA ALA A 80 30.57 -9.25 31.52
C ALA A 80 30.35 -9.28 33.04
N ASP A 81 29.17 -8.88 33.52
CA ASP A 81 28.80 -8.94 34.94
C ASP A 81 28.84 -10.39 35.45
N MET A 82 28.31 -11.35 34.67
CA MET A 82 28.39 -12.79 34.98
C MET A 82 29.82 -13.32 35.01
N ALA A 83 30.71 -12.75 34.19
CA ALA A 83 32.14 -13.10 34.16
C ALA A 83 32.96 -12.37 35.24
N GLY A 84 32.34 -11.54 36.09
CA GLY A 84 33.02 -10.75 37.12
C GLY A 84 33.92 -9.64 36.56
N LYS A 85 33.70 -9.21 35.31
CA LYS A 85 34.48 -8.15 34.67
C LYS A 85 33.83 -6.78 34.89
N ALA A 86 34.63 -5.77 35.24
CA ALA A 86 34.15 -4.40 35.46
C ALA A 86 33.85 -3.61 34.16
N SER A 87 34.15 -4.18 32.99
CA SER A 87 34.00 -3.56 31.68
C SER A 87 33.71 -4.62 30.61
N PHE A 88 33.10 -4.19 29.51
CA PHE A 88 32.83 -5.01 28.33
C PHE A 88 33.21 -4.26 27.06
N ASP A 89 33.66 -5.00 26.05
CA ASP A 89 33.92 -4.43 24.72
C ASP A 89 32.61 -4.26 23.96
N VAL A 90 32.48 -3.16 23.23
CA VAL A 90 31.30 -2.93 22.39
C VAL A 90 31.24 -4.01 21.32
N PRO A 91 30.11 -4.73 21.17
CA PRO A 91 29.98 -5.76 20.14
C PRO A 91 30.10 -5.17 18.74
N LYS A 92 30.80 -5.88 17.84
CA LYS A 92 31.04 -5.44 16.45
C LYS A 92 29.76 -5.26 15.64
N GLU A 93 28.66 -5.85 16.09
CA GLU A 93 27.33 -5.73 15.49
C GLU A 93 26.68 -4.35 15.73
N VAL A 94 27.31 -3.49 16.53
CA VAL A 94 26.90 -2.12 16.87
C VAL A 94 27.91 -1.07 16.31
N GLU A 95 29.02 -1.52 15.73
CA GLU A 95 30.10 -0.67 15.17
C GLU A 95 29.81 -0.22 13.72
#